data_AF-P42030-F1
#
_entry.id   AF-P42030-F1
#
_cell.length_a   1.000
_cell.length_b   1.000
_cell.length_c   1.000
_cell.angle_alpha   90.00
_cell.angle_beta   90.00
_cell.angle_gamma   90.00
#
_symmetry.space_group_name_H-M   'P 1'
#
loop_
_entity.id
_entity.type
_entity.pdbx_description
1 polymer ?
#
loop_
_entity_poly.entity_id
_entity_poly.type
_entity_poly.pdbx_seq_one_letter_code
_entity_poly.pdbx_strand_id
1 'polypeptide(L)'
;MKDPNRPTLSVTLDGREVKLVPVIIEGYRLEVEGKNVTSFLSKTPPIMRAVGALEGRGDFGVGDLEVASDTRKWTVSGPVKQDTGKTDPAEKN
;
A
#
# COMPACT_ATOMS: atom_id res chain seq x y z
N MET A 1 12.33 13.92 1.21
CA MET A 1 12.43 13.08 2.42
C MET A 1 11.41 11.95 2.30
N LYS A 2 11.79 10.67 2.50
CA LYS A 2 10.79 9.60 2.69
C LYS A 2 9.98 9.98 3.93
N ASP A 3 8.71 10.37 3.79
CA ASP A 3 7.85 10.50 4.97
C ASP A 3 7.83 9.14 5.69
N PRO A 4 8.46 9.03 6.88
CA PRO A 4 8.62 7.76 7.55
C PRO A 4 7.27 7.20 8.02
N ASN A 5 6.19 7.98 7.98
CA ASN A 5 4.88 7.63 8.51
C ASN A 5 3.91 7.03 7.48
N ARG A 6 4.40 6.62 6.30
CA ARG A 6 3.53 6.01 5.28
C ARG A 6 3.60 4.49 5.35
N PRO A 7 2.45 3.79 5.40
CA PRO A 7 2.42 2.34 5.51
C PRO A 7 2.88 1.69 4.21
N THR A 8 3.60 0.58 4.33
CA THR A 8 3.82 -0.37 3.25
C THR A 8 2.74 -1.45 3.33
N LEU A 9 2.06 -1.72 2.22
CA LEU A 9 1.14 -2.85 2.13
C LEU A 9 1.83 -4.02 1.43
N SER A 10 1.61 -5.24 1.90
CA SER A 10 2.12 -6.45 1.26
C SER A 10 1.06 -7.55 1.20
N VAL A 11 1.02 -8.31 0.12
CA VAL A 11 0.17 -9.49 -0.06
C VAL A 11 0.94 -10.55 -0.85
N THR A 12 0.67 -11.83 -0.60
CA THR A 12 1.24 -12.93 -1.39
C THR A 12 0.21 -13.41 -2.39
N LEU A 13 0.56 -13.38 -3.68
CA LEU A 13 -0.27 -13.83 -4.79
C LEU A 13 0.50 -14.86 -5.59
N ASP A 14 -0.07 -16.03 -5.84
CA ASP A 14 0.60 -17.13 -6.55
C ASP A 14 2.05 -17.39 -6.06
N GLY A 15 2.26 -17.40 -4.74
CA GLY A 15 3.57 -17.57 -4.10
C GLY A 15 4.55 -16.38 -4.23
N ARG A 16 4.19 -15.33 -4.96
CA ARG A 16 5.00 -14.12 -5.16
C ARG A 16 4.59 -13.02 -4.21
N GLU A 17 5.58 -12.32 -3.67
CA GLU A 17 5.33 -11.18 -2.80
C GLU A 17 5.00 -9.93 -3.64
N VAL A 18 3.85 -9.33 -3.37
CA VAL A 18 3.39 -8.07 -3.97
C VAL A 18 3.36 -6.98 -2.91
N LYS A 19 3.98 -5.84 -3.19
CA LYS A 19 4.09 -4.71 -2.24
C LYS A 19 3.65 -3.39 -2.85
N LEU A 20 3.01 -2.56 -2.02
CA LEU A 20 2.86 -1.13 -2.24
C LEU A 20 3.77 -0.38 -1.27
N VAL A 21 4.89 0.12 -1.80
CA VAL A 21 5.97 0.76 -1.02
C VAL A 21 5.92 2.29 -1.20
N PRO A 22 5.93 3.08 -0.13
CA PRO A 22 6.00 4.54 -0.23
C PRO A 22 7.30 5.02 -0.90
N VAL A 23 7.20 5.96 -1.84
CA VAL A 23 8.35 6.61 -2.48
C VAL A 23 8.49 8.08 -2.05
N ILE A 24 9.68 8.67 -2.23
CA ILE A 24 10.06 10.00 -1.69
C ILE A 24 9.11 11.13 -2.11
N ILE A 25 8.60 11.06 -3.35
CA ILE A 25 7.64 12.02 -3.93
C ILE A 25 6.24 11.44 -3.75
N GLU A 26 5.47 11.98 -2.79
CA GLU A 26 4.07 11.66 -2.45
C GLU A 26 3.37 10.59 -3.32
N GLY A 27 3.84 9.35 -3.19
CA GLY A 27 3.47 8.29 -4.10
C GLY A 27 3.81 6.92 -3.55
N TYR A 28 3.35 5.93 -4.30
CA TYR A 28 3.53 4.52 -4.03
C TYR A 28 4.09 3.81 -5.24
N ARG A 29 5.00 2.88 -4.99
CA ARG A 29 5.52 1.95 -5.98
C ARG A 29 4.86 0.60 -5.78
N LEU A 30 4.41 -0.01 -6.87
CA LEU A 30 4.06 -1.42 -6.90
C LEU A 30 5.31 -2.25 -7.16
N GLU A 31 5.62 -3.18 -6.26
CA GLU A 31 6.69 -4.15 -6.41
C GLU A 31 6.13 -5.56 -6.48
N VAL A 32 6.72 -6.40 -7.33
CA VAL A 32 6.48 -7.85 -7.35
C VAL A 32 7.84 -8.51 -7.22
N GLU A 33 8.01 -9.33 -6.17
CA GLU A 33 9.30 -9.94 -5.79
C GLU A 33 10.44 -8.92 -5.70
N GLY A 34 10.17 -7.75 -5.11
CA GLY A 34 11.12 -6.65 -4.96
C GLY A 34 11.47 -5.89 -6.26
N LYS A 35 10.88 -6.27 -7.41
CA LYS A 35 11.05 -5.55 -8.68
C LYS A 35 9.96 -4.51 -8.85
N ASN A 36 10.34 -3.27 -9.14
CA ASN A 36 9.41 -2.20 -9.47
C ASN A 36 8.63 -2.55 -10.74
N VAL A 37 7.31 -2.53 -10.65
CA VAL A 37 6.38 -2.72 -11.75
C VAL A 37 5.93 -1.38 -12.32
N THR A 38 5.41 -0.53 -11.43
CA THR A 38 4.90 0.79 -11.78
C THR A 38 4.85 1.67 -10.53
N SER A 39 4.61 2.96 -10.73
CA SER A 39 4.52 3.94 -9.64
C SER A 39 3.30 4.83 -9.82
N PHE A 40 2.69 5.19 -8.69
CA PHE A 40 1.49 5.98 -8.61
C PHE A 40 1.77 7.25 -7.80
N LEU A 41 1.37 8.40 -8.33
CA LEU A 41 1.25 9.61 -7.55
C LEU A 41 -0.03 9.50 -6.70
N SER A 42 0.16 9.29 -5.39
CA SER A 42 -0.93 9.05 -4.44
C SER A 42 -0.43 9.21 -3.00
N LYS A 43 -1.21 9.92 -2.17
CA LYS A 43 -0.93 10.07 -0.73
C LYS A 43 -1.26 8.82 0.08
N THR A 44 -2.21 8.01 -0.39
CA THR A 44 -2.64 6.76 0.23
C THR A 44 -2.33 5.56 -0.68
N PRO A 45 -2.20 4.33 -0.13
CA PRO A 45 -1.98 3.14 -0.93
C PRO A 45 -3.08 2.93 -1.99
N PRO A 46 -2.77 2.96 -3.29
CA PRO A 46 -3.78 2.94 -4.34
C PRO A 46 -4.13 1.50 -4.77
N ILE A 47 -4.72 0.71 -3.87
CA ILE A 47 -4.97 -0.74 -4.07
C ILE A 47 -5.67 -1.03 -5.39
N MET A 48 -6.79 -0.38 -5.70
CA MET A 48 -7.53 -0.66 -6.95
C MET A 48 -6.71 -0.36 -8.23
N ARG A 49 -5.84 0.66 -8.20
CA ARG A 49 -4.93 0.93 -9.31
C ARG A 49 -3.80 -0.10 -9.39
N ALA A 50 -3.35 -0.61 -8.25
CA ALA A 50 -2.40 -1.71 -8.19
C ALA A 50 -2.99 -2.99 -8.79
N VAL A 51 -4.23 -3.34 -8.43
CA VAL A 51 -4.95 -4.50 -9.00
C VAL A 51 -5.07 -4.37 -10.52
N GLY A 52 -5.50 -3.22 -11.04
CA GLY A 52 -5.57 -3.01 -12.49
C GLY A 52 -4.21 -3.10 -13.18
N ALA A 53 -3.12 -2.69 -12.52
CA ALA A 53 -1.77 -2.86 -13.05
C ALA A 53 -1.31 -4.34 -13.04
N LEU A 54 -1.71 -5.12 -12.05
CA LEU A 54 -1.44 -6.57 -11.99
C LEU A 54 -2.26 -7.31 -13.06
N GLU A 55 -3.53 -6.95 -13.23
CA GLU A 55 -4.40 -7.48 -14.29
C GLU A 55 -3.82 -7.17 -15.68
N GLY A 56 -3.40 -5.93 -15.92
CA GLY A 56 -2.79 -5.52 -17.19
C GLY A 56 -1.46 -6.23 -17.52
N ARG A 57 -0.78 -6.81 -16.52
CA ARG A 57 0.39 -7.67 -16.76
C ARG A 57 0.01 -9.07 -17.20
N GLY A 58 -1.17 -9.57 -16.84
CA GLY A 58 -1.61 -10.93 -17.12
C GLY A 58 -0.84 -12.02 -16.37
N ASP A 59 0.00 -11.64 -15.40
CA ASP A 59 0.82 -12.58 -14.63
C ASP A 59 0.03 -13.31 -13.54
N PHE A 60 -1.17 -12.84 -13.20
CA PHE A 60 -1.98 -13.32 -12.08
C PHE A 60 -3.37 -13.77 -12.56
N GLY A 61 -3.90 -14.81 -11.92
CA GLY A 61 -5.24 -15.31 -12.22
C GLY A 61 -6.36 -14.47 -11.58
N VAL A 62 -7.61 -14.70 -11.98
CA VAL A 62 -8.78 -13.99 -11.42
C VAL A 62 -8.84 -14.10 -9.89
N GLY A 63 -8.56 -15.28 -9.33
CA GLY A 63 -8.55 -15.47 -7.87
C GLY A 63 -7.48 -14.64 -7.14
N ASP A 64 -6.30 -14.48 -7.73
CA ASP A 64 -5.26 -13.62 -7.16
C ASP A 64 -5.67 -12.14 -7.20
N LEU A 65 -6.34 -11.72 -8.27
CA LEU A 65 -6.83 -10.35 -8.42
C LEU A 65 -7.97 -10.05 -7.43
N GLU A 66 -8.84 -11.02 -7.16
CA GLU A 66 -9.85 -10.92 -6.10
C GLU A 66 -9.19 -10.73 -4.72
N VAL A 67 -8.19 -11.56 -4.39
CA VAL A 67 -7.41 -11.42 -3.15
C VAL A 67 -6.72 -10.05 -3.07
N ALA A 68 -6.12 -9.60 -4.18
CA ALA A 68 -5.46 -8.30 -4.24
C ALA A 68 -6.44 -7.12 -4.11
N SER A 69 -7.71 -7.30 -4.49
CA SER A 69 -8.75 -6.27 -4.36
C SER A 69 -9.28 -6.12 -2.94
N ASP A 70 -9.25 -7.18 -2.13
CA ASP A 70 -9.70 -7.14 -0.75
C ASP A 70 -8.63 -6.53 0.17
N THR A 71 -8.88 -5.30 0.62
CA THR A 71 -7.98 -4.54 1.51
C THR A 71 -7.66 -5.29 2.80
N ARG A 72 -8.52 -6.20 3.27
CA ARG A 72 -8.30 -6.98 4.51
C ARG A 72 -7.26 -8.10 4.34
N LYS A 73 -6.90 -8.44 3.10
CA LYS A 73 -5.87 -9.45 2.79
C LYS A 73 -4.46 -8.87 2.76
N TRP A 74 -4.35 -7.56 2.66
CA TRP A 74 -3.06 -6.86 2.70
C TRP A 74 -2.56 -6.75 4.13
N THR A 75 -1.33 -7.20 4.35
CA THR A 75 -0.60 -6.94 5.59
C THR A 75 -0.06 -5.52 5.57
N VAL A 76 -0.28 -4.79 6.65
CA VAL A 76 0.20 -3.41 6.82
C VAL A 76 1.48 -3.43 7.66
N SER A 77 2.54 -2.82 7.14
CA SER A 77 3.82 -2.67 7.85
C SER A 77 4.29 -1.21 7.81
N GLY A 78 5.07 -0.81 8.82
CA GLY A 78 5.46 0.59 9.03
C GLY A 78 4.50 1.36 9.93
N PRO A 79 4.76 2.66 10.18
CA PRO A 79 3.94 3.43 11.09
C PRO A 79 2.57 3.66 10.45
N VAL A 80 1.56 2.97 10.95
CA VAL A 80 0.17 3.37 10.76
C VAL A 80 0.00 4.53 11.73
N LYS A 81 -0.18 5.76 11.25
CA LYS A 81 -0.74 6.81 12.11
C LYS A 81 -2.14 6.34 12.49
N GLN A 82 -2.24 5.60 13.58
CA GLN A 82 -3.41 5.59 14.40
C GLN A 82 -3.49 7.04 14.88
N ASP A 83 -4.41 7.80 14.30
CA ASP A 83 -4.80 9.10 14.82
C ASP A 83 -5.49 8.83 16.17
N THR A 84 -4.72 8.44 17.18
CA THR A 84 -5.13 8.55 18.57
C THR A 84 -5.14 10.04 18.83
N GLY A 85 -6.29 10.64 18.55
CA GLY A 85 -6.60 12.02 18.88
C GLY A 85 -6.11 12.31 20.29
N LYS A 86 -4.93 12.92 20.38
CA LYS A 86 -4.52 13.69 21.53
C LYS A 86 -5.40 14.93 21.46
N THR A 87 -6.58 14.82 22.06
CA THR A 87 -7.25 16.00 22.59
C THR A 87 -6.30 16.51 23.66
N ASP A 88 -5.55 17.57 23.34
CA ASP A 88 -4.90 18.39 24.36
C ASP A 88 -5.97 18.72 25.42
N PRO A 89 -5.72 18.47 26.72
CA PRO A 89 -6.60 18.99 27.73
C PRO A 89 -6.53 20.52 27.61
N ALA A 90 -7.65 21.11 27.17
CA ALA A 90 -7.79 22.54 26.99
C ALA A 90 -7.20 23.28 28.20
N GLU A 91 -6.21 24.14 27.92
CA GLU A 91 -5.92 25.28 28.77
C GLU A 91 -7.24 26.00 29.07
N LYS A 92 -7.63 25.96 30.34
CA LYS A 92 -8.48 27.00 30.93
C LYS A 92 -7.86 27.40 32.25
N ASN A 93 -7.28 28.61 32.21
CA ASN A 93 -7.30 29.67 33.22
C ASN A 93 -7.63 29.26 34.66
#